data_AF-A0A3S9LGH4-F1
#
_entry.id   AF-A0A3S9LGH4-F1
#
_cell.length_a   1.000
_cell.length_b   1.000
_cell.length_c   1.000
_cell.angle_alpha   90.00
_cell.angle_beta   90.00
_cell.angle_gamma   90.00
#
_symmetry.space_group_name_H-M   'P 1'
#
loop_
_entity.id
_entity.type
_entity.pdbx_description
1 polymer ?
#
loop_
_entity_poly.entity_id
_entity_poly.type
_entity_poly.pdbx_seq_one_letter_code
_entity_poly.pdbx_strand_id
1 'polypeptide(L)'
;MPEIELGVPKGVVESLPEEDGTAEQDMRRAIAGIQSRLNDEIADTDASEAAEVVADAVERMEAQASTYHEFVPELRAWGQSPIYAIAWRNLYVELIGQLYEQEWLADDLGREQNFRLVEDGIRLSDL
;
A
#
# COMPACT_ATOMS: atom_id res chain seq x y z
N MET A 1 18.77 -9.36 -2.62
CA MET A 1 18.35 -9.10 -1.22
C MET A 1 17.35 -10.16 -0.78
N PRO A 2 16.89 -10.21 0.48
CA PRO A 2 15.73 -11.03 0.82
C PRO A 2 14.52 -10.60 -0.03
N GLU A 3 13.65 -11.55 -0.38
CA GLU A 3 12.41 -11.24 -1.10
C GLU A 3 11.42 -10.58 -0.13
N ILE A 4 10.62 -9.64 -0.64
CA ILE A 4 9.48 -9.08 0.06
C ILE A 4 8.35 -10.13 0.03
N GLU A 5 7.82 -10.45 1.20
CA GLU A 5 6.62 -11.27 1.36
C GLU A 5 5.48 -10.41 1.87
N LEU A 6 4.38 -10.36 1.10
CA LEU A 6 3.16 -9.64 1.46
C LEU A 6 2.05 -10.65 1.80
N GLY A 7 1.61 -10.58 3.05
CA GLY A 7 0.51 -11.36 3.59
C GLY A 7 -0.86 -10.74 3.32
N VAL A 8 -1.87 -11.60 3.28
CA VAL A 8 -3.28 -11.17 3.23
C VAL A 8 -3.71 -10.73 4.63
N PRO A 9 -4.08 -9.45 4.84
CA PRO A 9 -4.45 -8.97 6.17
C PRO A 9 -5.76 -9.61 6.63
N LYS A 10 -5.72 -10.39 7.72
CA LYS A 10 -6.87 -11.15 8.23
C LYS A 10 -8.07 -10.23 8.52
N GLY A 11 -7.84 -9.10 9.18
CA GLY A 11 -8.89 -8.14 9.52
C GLY A 11 -9.57 -7.51 8.29
N VAL A 12 -8.86 -7.39 7.16
CA VAL A 12 -9.44 -6.92 5.90
C VAL A 12 -10.38 -7.97 5.32
N VAL A 13 -9.93 -9.23 5.25
CA VAL A 13 -10.77 -10.34 4.73
C VAL A 13 -12.00 -10.56 5.59
N GLU A 14 -11.84 -10.55 6.92
CA GLU A 14 -12.96 -10.71 7.86
C GLU A 14 -13.95 -9.54 7.82
N SER A 15 -13.57 -8.39 7.26
CA SER A 15 -14.48 -7.25 7.06
C SER A 15 -15.35 -7.37 5.80
N LEU A 16 -15.01 -8.29 4.89
CA LEU A 16 -15.77 -8.48 3.66
C LEU A 16 -17.14 -9.13 3.96
N PRO A 17 -18.19 -8.79 3.20
CA PRO A 17 -19.47 -9.49 3.30
C PRO A 17 -19.32 -11.01 3.05
N GLU A 18 -19.94 -11.83 3.89
CA GLU A 18 -19.80 -13.30 3.91
C GLU A 18 -20.14 -14.00 2.57
N GLU A 19 -21.00 -13.38 1.75
CA GLU A 19 -21.47 -13.96 0.49
C GLU A 19 -20.51 -13.74 -0.70
N ASP A 20 -19.42 -12.97 -0.52
CA ASP A 20 -18.60 -12.51 -1.64
C ASP A 20 -17.15 -13.04 -1.63
N GLY A 21 -17.00 -14.30 -2.03
CA GLY A 21 -15.68 -14.91 -2.27
C GLY A 21 -14.91 -14.32 -3.45
N THR A 22 -15.52 -13.45 -4.27
CA THR A 22 -14.85 -12.82 -5.42
C THR A 22 -13.94 -11.69 -4.96
N ALA A 23 -14.43 -10.84 -4.04
CA ALA A 23 -13.66 -9.72 -3.52
C ALA A 23 -12.37 -10.16 -2.83
N GLU A 24 -12.40 -11.22 -2.02
CA GLU A 24 -11.21 -11.78 -1.40
C GLU A 24 -10.19 -12.27 -2.45
N GLN A 25 -10.65 -12.96 -3.50
CA GLN A 25 -9.78 -13.44 -4.57
C GLN A 25 -9.12 -12.30 -5.34
N ASP A 26 -9.85 -11.22 -5.59
CA ASP A 26 -9.31 -10.04 -6.27
C ASP A 26 -8.25 -9.33 -5.42
N MET A 27 -8.46 -9.21 -4.11
CA MET A 27 -7.45 -8.69 -3.19
C MET A 27 -6.20 -9.57 -3.16
N ARG A 28 -6.37 -10.89 -3.07
CA ARG A 28 -5.25 -11.85 -3.14
C ARG A 28 -4.45 -11.71 -4.43
N ARG A 29 -5.13 -11.54 -5.57
CA ARG A 29 -4.49 -11.32 -6.87
C ARG A 29 -3.74 -9.99 -6.91
N ALA A 30 -4.31 -8.93 -6.36
CA ALA A 30 -3.65 -7.63 -6.26
C ALA A 30 -2.38 -7.71 -5.41
N ILE A 31 -2.44 -8.34 -4.23
CA ILE A 31 -1.28 -8.55 -3.35
C ILE A 31 -0.17 -9.30 -4.09
N ALA A 32 -0.50 -10.43 -4.72
CA ALA A 32 0.47 -11.23 -5.47
C ALA A 32 1.11 -10.44 -6.62
N GLY A 33 0.33 -9.61 -7.32
CA GLY A 33 0.83 -8.74 -8.39
C GLY A 33 1.78 -7.66 -7.88
N ILE A 34 1.45 -7.01 -6.75
CA ILE A 34 2.30 -6.00 -6.11
C ILE A 34 3.61 -6.65 -5.65
N GLN A 35 3.53 -7.78 -4.94
CA GLN A 35 4.69 -8.51 -4.43
C GLN A 35 5.63 -8.93 -5.58
N SER A 36 5.08 -9.57 -6.63
CA SER A 36 5.87 -10.00 -7.78
C SER A 36 6.60 -8.83 -8.40
N ARG A 37 5.88 -7.72 -8.66
CA ARG A 37 6.45 -6.54 -9.29
C ARG A 37 7.55 -5.91 -8.45
N LEU A 38 7.35 -5.79 -7.14
CA LEU A 38 8.38 -5.28 -6.23
C LEU A 38 9.62 -6.15 -6.27
N ASN A 39 9.47 -7.46 -6.11
CA ASN A 39 10.60 -8.40 -6.11
C ASN A 39 11.34 -8.42 -7.45
N ASP A 40 10.62 -8.30 -8.57
CA ASP A 40 11.22 -8.21 -9.90
C ASP A 40 12.05 -6.92 -10.06
N GLU A 41 11.56 -5.79 -9.54
CA GLU A 41 12.23 -4.48 -9.65
C GLU A 41 13.46 -4.37 -8.72
N ILE A 42 13.48 -5.05 -7.56
CA ILE A 42 14.58 -4.97 -6.57
C ILE A 42 15.58 -6.15 -6.65
N ALA A 43 15.38 -7.12 -7.53
CA ALA A 43 16.10 -8.39 -7.52
C ALA A 43 17.64 -8.24 -7.51
N ASP A 44 18.14 -7.27 -8.28
CA ASP A 44 19.57 -7.00 -8.49
C ASP A 44 20.03 -5.66 -7.91
N THR A 45 19.25 -5.06 -7.00
CA THR A 45 19.56 -3.76 -6.40
C THR A 45 20.14 -3.91 -5.00
N ASP A 46 20.73 -2.84 -4.47
CA ASP A 46 21.06 -2.74 -3.04
C ASP A 46 19.89 -2.23 -2.19
N ALA A 47 20.06 -2.17 -0.86
CA ALA A 47 19.00 -1.80 0.06
C ALA A 47 18.54 -0.34 -0.09
N SER A 48 19.44 0.56 -0.47
CA SER A 48 19.12 1.97 -0.71
C SER A 48 18.31 2.11 -1.99
N GLU A 49 18.76 1.47 -3.07
CA GLU A 49 18.04 1.46 -4.35
C GLU A 49 16.68 0.77 -4.23
N ALA A 50 16.59 -0.32 -3.45
CA ALA A 50 15.30 -0.96 -3.16
C ALA A 50 14.37 -0.07 -2.33
N ALA A 51 14.90 0.72 -1.39
CA ALA A 51 14.12 1.66 -0.62
C ALA A 51 13.46 2.74 -1.50
N GLU A 52 14.15 3.23 -2.54
CA GLU A 52 13.57 4.15 -3.51
C GLU A 52 12.40 3.52 -4.27
N VAL A 53 12.59 2.30 -4.79
CA VAL A 53 11.54 1.53 -5.51
C VAL A 53 10.34 1.27 -4.61
N VAL A 54 10.58 0.88 -3.36
CA VAL A 54 9.51 0.59 -2.40
C VAL A 54 8.82 1.87 -1.95
N ALA A 55 9.52 2.98 -1.76
CA ALA A 55 8.92 4.28 -1.47
C ALA A 55 7.96 4.73 -2.59
N ASP A 56 8.33 4.54 -3.86
CA ASP A 56 7.43 4.79 -5.00
C ASP A 56 6.19 3.90 -4.98
N ALA A 57 6.31 2.67 -4.50
CA ALA A 57 5.17 1.78 -4.33
C ALA A 57 4.30 2.20 -3.15
N VAL A 58 4.88 2.65 -2.04
CA VAL A 58 4.17 3.20 -0.87
C VAL A 58 3.33 4.40 -1.29
N GLU A 59 3.91 5.37 -2.00
CA GLU A 59 3.17 6.56 -2.47
C GLU A 59 1.98 6.19 -3.38
N ARG A 60 2.17 5.22 -4.29
CA ARG A 60 1.08 4.71 -5.12
C ARG A 60 -0.01 4.03 -4.28
N MET A 61 0.37 3.26 -3.26
CA MET A 61 -0.60 2.62 -2.37
C MET A 61 -1.35 3.64 -1.50
N GLU A 62 -0.68 4.69 -1.03
CA GLU A 62 -1.30 5.81 -0.31
C GLU A 62 -2.30 6.56 -1.18
N ALA A 63 -1.95 6.86 -2.44
CA ALA A 63 -2.85 7.48 -3.40
C ALA A 63 -4.10 6.62 -3.67
N GLN A 64 -3.91 5.29 -3.79
CA GLN A 64 -5.03 4.36 -3.96
C GLN A 64 -5.91 4.31 -2.70
N ALA A 65 -5.30 4.24 -1.51
CA ALA A 65 -6.02 4.28 -0.24
C ALA A 65 -6.83 5.59 -0.10
N SER A 66 -6.27 6.73 -0.48
CA SER A 66 -6.96 8.02 -0.49
C SER A 66 -8.16 8.01 -1.44
N THR A 67 -7.98 7.49 -2.66
CA THR A 67 -9.08 7.36 -3.63
C THR A 67 -10.23 6.52 -3.08
N TYR A 68 -9.93 5.36 -2.49
CA TYR A 68 -10.96 4.52 -1.86
C TYR A 68 -11.60 5.19 -0.65
N HIS A 69 -10.86 5.98 0.12
CA HIS A 69 -11.40 6.78 1.21
C HIS A 69 -12.41 7.81 0.70
N GLU A 70 -12.11 8.49 -0.41
CA GLU A 70 -12.98 9.50 -1.03
C GLU A 70 -14.32 8.92 -1.54
N PHE A 71 -14.34 7.67 -1.99
CA PHE A 71 -15.59 7.00 -2.37
C PHE A 71 -16.55 6.76 -1.20
N VAL A 72 -16.05 6.67 0.04
CA VAL A 72 -16.87 6.34 1.21
C VAL A 72 -18.04 7.32 1.43
N PRO A 73 -17.83 8.66 1.51
CA PRO A 73 -18.93 9.60 1.64
C PRO A 73 -19.89 9.58 0.44
N GLU A 74 -19.38 9.42 -0.78
CA GLU A 74 -20.20 9.37 -2.01
C GLU A 74 -21.13 8.16 -2.02
N LEU A 75 -20.60 6.96 -1.73
CA LEU A 75 -21.38 5.73 -1.65
C LEU A 75 -22.49 5.84 -0.60
N ARG A 76 -22.17 6.43 0.56
CA ARG A 76 -23.17 6.69 1.61
C ARG A 76 -24.26 7.66 1.14
N ALA A 77 -23.91 8.71 0.40
CA ALA A 77 -24.86 9.67 -0.14
C ALA A 77 -25.83 9.02 -1.15
N TRP A 78 -25.37 7.97 -1.86
CA TRP A 78 -26.18 7.20 -2.80
C TRP A 78 -26.89 5.99 -2.17
N GLY A 79 -26.81 5.83 -0.83
CA GLY A 79 -27.41 4.70 -0.11
C GLY A 79 -26.77 3.34 -0.42
N GLN A 80 -25.55 3.34 -0.97
CA GLN A 80 -24.76 2.14 -1.23
C GLN A 80 -23.88 1.79 -0.01
N SER A 81 -23.59 0.51 0.18
CA SER A 81 -22.66 0.07 1.23
C SER A 81 -21.21 0.45 0.86
N PRO A 82 -20.47 1.19 1.70
CA PRO A 82 -19.08 1.55 1.42
C PRO A 82 -18.08 0.45 1.82
N ILE A 83 -18.55 -0.75 2.20
CA ILE A 83 -17.71 -1.77 2.83
C ILE A 83 -16.52 -2.18 1.96
N TYR A 84 -16.72 -2.36 0.66
CA TYR A 84 -15.63 -2.72 -0.25
C TYR A 84 -14.60 -1.61 -0.41
N ALA A 85 -15.03 -0.35 -0.47
CA ALA A 85 -14.10 0.78 -0.53
C ALA A 85 -13.27 0.87 0.75
N ILE A 86 -13.89 0.66 1.91
CA ILE A 86 -13.19 0.58 3.19
C ILE A 86 -12.19 -0.58 3.21
N ALA A 87 -12.59 -1.76 2.73
CA ALA A 87 -11.73 -2.93 2.71
C ALA A 87 -10.50 -2.74 1.79
N TRP A 88 -10.68 -2.18 0.59
CA TRP A 88 -9.57 -1.84 -0.30
C TRP A 88 -8.65 -0.76 0.27
N ARG A 89 -9.20 0.31 0.88
CA ARG A 89 -8.39 1.31 1.58
C ARG A 89 -7.53 0.66 2.66
N ASN A 90 -8.16 -0.17 3.52
CA ASN A 90 -7.47 -0.81 4.61
C ASN A 90 -6.42 -1.82 4.10
N LEU A 91 -6.68 -2.54 3.00
CA LEU A 91 -5.69 -3.41 2.38
C LEU A 91 -4.40 -2.65 2.09
N TYR A 92 -4.47 -1.51 1.39
CA TYR A 92 -3.26 -0.75 1.06
C TYR A 92 -2.53 -0.24 2.31
N VAL A 93 -3.26 0.25 3.32
CA VAL A 93 -2.67 0.69 4.59
C VAL A 93 -1.92 -0.46 5.29
N GLU A 94 -2.52 -1.66 5.33
CA GLU A 94 -1.90 -2.83 5.95
C GLU A 94 -0.68 -3.32 5.15
N LEU A 95 -0.74 -3.30 3.82
CA LEU A 95 0.42 -3.65 2.97
C LEU A 95 1.58 -2.68 3.14
N ILE A 96 1.30 -1.38 3.26
CA ILE A 96 2.32 -0.38 3.60
C ILE A 96 2.95 -0.72 4.95
N GLY A 97 2.15 -1.06 5.96
CA GLY A 97 2.65 -1.51 7.26
C GLY A 97 3.61 -2.69 7.14
N GLN A 98 3.25 -3.73 6.37
CA GLN A 98 4.10 -4.89 6.14
C GLN A 98 5.43 -4.57 5.45
N LEU A 99 5.50 -3.53 4.61
CA LEU A 99 6.76 -3.07 4.02
C LEU A 99 7.69 -2.44 5.05
N TYR A 100 7.14 -1.69 6.01
CA TYR A 100 7.91 -1.14 7.13
C TYR A 100 8.32 -2.19 8.18
N GLU A 101 7.69 -3.37 8.17
CA GLU A 101 8.07 -4.50 9.02
C GLU A 101 9.25 -5.32 8.45
N GLN A 102 9.66 -5.07 7.21
CA GLN A 102 10.81 -5.71 6.61
C GLN A 102 12.11 -5.19 7.24
N GLU A 103 12.69 -5.96 8.18
CA GLU A 103 13.86 -5.55 8.97
C GLU A 103 15.05 -5.08 8.11
N TRP A 104 15.28 -5.71 6.96
CA TRP A 104 16.40 -5.39 6.07
C TRP A 104 16.19 -4.09 5.27
N LEU A 105 14.96 -3.57 5.22
CA LEU A 105 14.54 -2.45 4.39
C LEU A 105 14.08 -1.23 5.22
N ALA A 106 13.54 -1.45 6.42
CA ALA A 106 12.84 -0.44 7.21
C ALA A 106 13.67 0.84 7.45
N ASP A 107 14.97 0.71 7.74
CA ASP A 107 15.85 1.84 8.02
C ASP A 107 16.14 2.69 6.77
N ASP A 108 16.37 2.06 5.61
CA ASP A 108 16.59 2.75 4.34
C ASP A 108 15.28 3.38 3.83
N LEU A 109 14.17 2.64 3.89
CA LEU A 109 12.84 3.14 3.52
C LEU A 109 12.39 4.31 4.39
N GLY A 110 12.62 4.24 5.71
CA GLY A 110 12.32 5.34 6.63
C GLY A 110 13.17 6.58 6.33
N ARG A 111 14.44 6.42 5.98
CA ARG A 111 15.30 7.55 5.57
C ARG A 111 14.82 8.17 4.26
N GLU A 112 14.51 7.34 3.27
CA GLU A 112 14.02 7.79 1.97
C GLU A 112 12.71 8.59 2.09
N GLN A 113 11.72 8.06 2.83
CA GLN A 113 10.46 8.78 3.03
C GLN A 113 10.66 10.12 3.76
N ASN A 114 11.53 10.17 4.76
CA ASN A 114 11.88 11.43 5.44
C ASN A 114 12.55 12.42 4.48
N PHE A 115 13.42 11.95 3.60
CA PHE A 115 14.05 12.79 2.59
C PHE A 115 13.00 13.40 1.65
N ARG A 116 12.08 12.59 1.12
CA ARG A 116 10.97 13.05 0.27
C ARG A 116 10.06 14.06 0.97
N LEU A 117 9.68 13.79 2.22
CA LEU A 117 8.87 14.70 3.02
C LEU A 117 9.53 16.08 3.20
N VAL A 118 10.84 16.09 3.45
CA VAL A 118 11.62 17.34 3.55
C VAL A 118 11.68 18.05 2.20
N GLU A 119 11.95 17.32 1.12
CA GLU A 119 12.02 17.90 -0.22
C GLU A 119 10.70 18.56 -0.64
N ASP A 120 9.57 17.89 -0.42
CA ASP A 120 8.25 18.43 -0.71
C ASP A 120 7.89 19.63 0.18
N GLY A 121 8.29 19.62 1.45
CA GLY A 121 8.12 20.75 2.36
C GLY A 121 8.92 21.99 1.94
N ILE A 122 10.13 21.80 1.39
CA ILE A 122 10.93 22.89 0.81
C ILE A 122 10.26 23.42 -0.44
N ARG A 123 9.83 22.55 -1.37
CA ARG A 123 9.12 22.95 -2.60
C ARG A 123 7.85 23.76 -2.31
N LEU A 124 7.09 23.41 -1.26
CA LEU A 124 5.88 24.13 -0.87
C LEU A 124 6.19 25.51 -0.23
N SER A 125 7.32 25.66 0.45
CA SER A 125 7.73 26.93 1.08
C SER A 125 8.23 27.97 0.06
N ASP A 126 8.62 27.53 -1.14
CA ASP A 126 9.10 28.39 -2.23
C ASP A 126 7.96 28.89 -3.17
N LEU A 127 6.69 28.49 -2.93
CA LEU A 127 5.49 28.90 -3.68
C LEU A 127 4.72 30.04 -2.99
#